data_AF-A0A6N9I3U2-F1
#
_entry.id   AF-A0A6N9I3U2-F1
#
_cell.length_a   1.000
_cell.length_b   1.000
_cell.length_c   1.000
_cell.angle_alpha   90.00
_cell.angle_beta   90.00
_cell.angle_gamma   90.00
#
_symmetry.space_group_name_H-M   'P 1'
#
loop_
_entity.id
_entity.type
_entity.pdbx_description
1 polymer ?
#
loop_
_entity_poly.entity_id
_entity_poly.type
_entity_poly.pdbx_seq_one_letter_code
_entity_poly.pdbx_strand_id
1 'polypeptide(L)'
;MAVTEAQKRAQKRYNEKNKKRLKVASYRNSAKTFIRTYASDAELDELSDLITERRRINQLLTNLDQIRAFINDEAFLEKHALKVEIWRRPKELLKHRSEQTDDVTAVQAWFDEKIAPRFNKEEPVVEINQQGHSEFYDGNTGVKVLNEFAQK
;
A
#
# COMPACT_ATOMS: atom_id res chain seq x y z
N MET A 1 -0.05 17.54 -41.94
CA MET A 1 0.16 16.28 -42.70
C MET A 1 -0.82 15.24 -42.18
N ALA A 2 -1.55 14.55 -43.06
CA ALA A 2 -2.50 13.51 -42.66
C ALA A 2 -1.76 12.21 -42.31
N VAL A 3 -2.11 11.61 -41.16
CA VAL A 3 -1.50 10.37 -40.67
C VAL A 3 -1.98 9.20 -41.53
N THR A 4 -1.06 8.39 -42.07
CA THR A 4 -1.42 7.27 -42.96
C THR A 4 -2.15 6.16 -42.20
N GLU A 5 -2.96 5.37 -42.89
CA GLU A 5 -3.63 4.20 -42.29
C GLU A 5 -2.64 3.21 -41.65
N ALA A 6 -1.46 3.05 -42.25
CA ALA A 6 -0.38 2.24 -41.68
C ALA A 6 0.16 2.84 -40.37
N GLN A 7 0.35 4.15 -40.30
CA GLN A 7 0.77 4.85 -39.08
C GLN A 7 -0.31 4.77 -37.99
N LYS A 8 -1.59 4.91 -38.33
CA LYS A 8 -2.70 4.74 -37.39
C LYS A 8 -2.74 3.33 -36.81
N ARG A 9 -2.58 2.29 -37.65
CA ARG A 9 -2.52 0.88 -37.21
C ARG A 9 -1.30 0.62 -36.32
N ALA A 10 -0.15 1.18 -36.66
CA ALA A 10 1.07 1.09 -35.85
C ALA A 10 0.90 1.78 -34.48
N GLN A 11 0.33 2.99 -34.46
CA GLN A 11 0.04 3.73 -33.24
C GLN A 11 -0.96 2.99 -32.36
N LYS A 12 -2.01 2.40 -32.95
CA LYS A 12 -3.00 1.59 -32.22
C LYS A 12 -2.34 0.39 -31.54
N ARG A 13 -1.53 -0.39 -32.28
CA ARG A 13 -0.79 -1.53 -31.73
C ARG A 13 0.17 -1.11 -30.61
N TYR A 14 0.84 0.03 -30.77
CA TYR A 14 1.70 0.59 -29.74
C TYR A 14 0.90 0.99 -28.48
N ASN A 15 -0.24 1.64 -28.67
CA ASN A 15 -1.09 2.09 -27.58
C ASN A 15 -1.68 0.92 -26.80
N GLU A 16 -2.08 -0.14 -27.49
CA GLU A 16 -2.58 -1.39 -26.87
C GLU A 16 -1.49 -2.05 -26.02
N LYS A 17 -0.27 -2.22 -26.57
CA LYS A 17 0.86 -2.79 -25.84
C LYS A 17 1.29 -1.92 -24.64
N ASN A 18 1.17 -0.60 -24.75
CA ASN A 18 1.64 0.36 -23.74
C ASN A 18 0.52 0.99 -22.90
N LYS A 19 -0.68 0.38 -22.88
CA LYS A 19 -1.91 0.98 -22.33
C LYS A 19 -1.72 1.51 -20.90
N LYS A 20 -1.09 0.74 -20.01
CA LYS A 20 -0.84 1.16 -18.62
C LYS A 20 0.09 2.37 -18.54
N ARG A 21 1.21 2.34 -19.27
CA ARG A 21 2.21 3.43 -19.28
C ARG A 21 1.62 4.72 -19.85
N LEU A 22 0.87 4.62 -20.95
CA LEU A 22 0.19 5.77 -21.56
C LEU A 22 -0.89 6.35 -20.65
N LYS A 23 -1.66 5.50 -19.97
CA LYS A 23 -2.66 5.94 -18.98
C LYS A 23 -2.01 6.77 -17.87
N VAL A 24 -0.89 6.28 -17.30
CA VAL A 24 -0.14 7.03 -16.28
C VAL A 24 0.43 8.34 -16.83
N ALA A 25 0.99 8.33 -18.04
CA ALA A 25 1.53 9.54 -18.66
C ALA A 25 0.45 10.59 -18.93
N SER A 26 -0.73 10.16 -19.39
CA SER A 26 -1.89 11.02 -19.62
C SER A 26 -2.31 11.72 -18.32
N TYR A 27 -2.57 10.95 -17.25
CA TYR A 27 -2.95 11.56 -15.96
C TYR A 27 -1.88 12.49 -15.40
N ARG A 28 -0.60 12.12 -15.51
CA ARG A 28 0.51 12.98 -15.08
C ARG A 28 0.49 14.32 -15.83
N ASN A 29 0.26 14.30 -17.14
CA ASN A 29 0.23 15.51 -17.94
C ASN A 29 -1.00 16.36 -17.59
N SER A 30 -2.18 15.74 -17.46
CA SER A 30 -3.40 16.44 -17.04
C SER A 30 -3.25 17.09 -15.67
N ALA A 31 -2.68 16.37 -14.69
CA ALA A 31 -2.42 16.91 -13.35
C ALA A 31 -1.45 18.10 -13.38
N LYS A 32 -0.38 18.02 -14.19
CA LYS A 32 0.55 19.15 -14.38
C LYS A 32 -0.16 20.38 -14.94
N THR A 33 -0.99 20.20 -15.96
CA THR A 33 -1.75 21.31 -16.55
C THR A 33 -2.76 21.87 -15.55
N PHE A 34 -3.47 21.01 -14.82
CA PHE A 34 -4.39 21.43 -13.77
C PHE A 34 -3.71 22.32 -12.72
N ILE A 35 -2.64 21.82 -12.10
CA ILE A 35 -1.89 22.56 -11.06
C ILE A 35 -1.32 23.88 -11.59
N ARG A 36 -0.87 23.93 -12.85
CA ARG A 36 -0.21 25.12 -13.40
C ARG A 36 -1.16 26.18 -13.93
N THR A 37 -2.37 25.81 -14.29
CA THR A 37 -3.24 26.68 -15.12
C THR A 37 -4.63 26.85 -14.54
N TYR A 38 -5.15 25.86 -13.82
CA TYR A 38 -6.55 25.84 -13.39
C TYR A 38 -6.74 25.82 -11.89
N ALA A 39 -5.79 25.28 -11.12
CA ALA A 39 -5.96 25.11 -9.69
C ALA A 39 -6.05 26.45 -8.94
N SER A 40 -7.07 26.57 -8.12
CA SER A 40 -7.21 27.59 -7.08
C SER A 40 -6.36 27.26 -5.85
N ASP A 41 -6.12 28.23 -4.97
CA ASP A 41 -5.34 28.02 -3.74
C ASP A 41 -5.93 26.90 -2.87
N ALA A 42 -7.27 26.84 -2.73
CA ALA A 42 -7.93 25.78 -1.99
C ALA A 42 -7.69 24.37 -2.59
N GLU A 43 -7.69 24.26 -3.91
CA GLU A 43 -7.38 23.00 -4.60
C GLU A 43 -5.88 22.64 -4.48
N LEU A 44 -5.00 23.65 -4.46
CA LEU A 44 -3.57 23.43 -4.23
C LEU A 44 -3.28 22.93 -2.82
N ASP A 45 -4.02 23.43 -1.83
CA ASP A 45 -3.94 22.95 -0.44
C ASP A 45 -4.42 21.49 -0.34
N GLU A 46 -5.58 21.16 -0.91
CA GLU A 46 -6.07 19.77 -0.95
C GLU A 46 -5.08 18.83 -1.66
N LEU A 47 -4.53 19.25 -2.81
CA LEU A 47 -3.53 18.48 -3.53
C LEU A 47 -2.24 18.30 -2.71
N SER A 48 -1.87 19.28 -1.89
CA SER A 48 -0.70 19.20 -1.01
C SER A 48 -0.88 18.17 0.10
N ASP A 49 -2.09 18.09 0.68
CA ASP A 49 -2.44 17.05 1.65
C ASP A 49 -2.39 15.66 1.00
N LEU A 50 -2.97 15.50 -0.19
CA LEU A 50 -2.92 14.25 -0.94
C LEU A 50 -1.49 13.82 -1.29
N ILE A 51 -0.61 14.77 -1.63
CA ILE A 51 0.81 14.51 -1.90
C ILE A 51 1.52 14.05 -0.64
N THR A 52 1.26 14.71 0.49
CA THR A 52 1.86 14.37 1.79
C THR A 52 1.48 12.96 2.20
N GLU A 53 0.19 12.62 2.11
CA GLU A 53 -0.30 11.28 2.41
C GLU A 53 0.31 10.22 1.48
N ARG A 54 0.39 10.51 0.17
CA ARG A 54 0.99 9.58 -0.79
C ARG A 54 2.49 9.34 -0.51
N ARG A 55 3.23 10.38 -0.10
CA ARG A 55 4.64 10.26 0.26
C ARG A 55 4.81 9.41 1.52
N ARG A 56 3.99 9.62 2.54
CA ARG A 56 3.95 8.80 3.76
C ARG A 56 3.74 7.33 3.43
N ILE A 57 2.73 7.01 2.61
CA ILE A 57 2.47 5.64 2.15
C ILE A 57 3.68 5.06 1.41
N ASN A 58 4.31 5.82 0.51
CA ASN A 58 5.49 5.33 -0.21
C ASN A 58 6.66 5.00 0.73
N GLN A 59 6.89 5.79 1.78
CA GLN A 59 7.91 5.50 2.79
C GLN A 59 7.60 4.21 3.56
N LEU A 60 6.33 4.03 3.97
CA LEU A 60 5.89 2.79 4.62
C LEU A 60 6.14 1.58 3.71
N LEU A 61 5.86 1.70 2.41
CA LEU A 61 6.09 0.63 1.44
C LEU A 61 7.58 0.27 1.28
N THR A 62 8.49 1.24 1.33
CA THR A 62 9.94 0.95 1.31
C THR A 62 10.38 0.16 2.53
N ASN A 63 9.80 0.45 3.69
CA ASN A 63 10.13 -0.28 4.92
C ASN A 63 9.56 -1.71 4.94
N LEU A 64 8.51 -2.00 4.16
CA LEU A 64 8.05 -3.38 3.97
C LEU A 64 9.11 -4.28 3.34
N ASP A 65 10.02 -3.74 2.52
CA ASP A 65 11.10 -4.56 1.94
C ASP A 65 12.07 -5.06 3.03
N GLN A 66 12.29 -4.27 4.09
CA GLN A 66 13.06 -4.71 5.26
C GLN A 66 12.30 -5.77 6.05
N ILE A 67 10.99 -5.59 6.26
CA ILE A 67 10.16 -6.60 6.94
C ILE A 67 10.15 -7.92 6.16
N ARG A 68 10.10 -7.85 4.82
CA ARG A 68 10.21 -9.03 3.95
C ARG A 68 11.53 -9.76 4.11
N ALA A 69 12.63 -9.04 4.37
CA ALA A 69 13.91 -9.69 4.66
C ALA A 69 13.82 -10.54 5.94
N PHE A 70 13.18 -10.03 7.00
CA PHE A 70 12.93 -10.82 8.22
C PHE A 70 11.98 -12.00 8.00
N ILE A 71 10.93 -11.82 7.19
CA ILE A 71 10.00 -12.91 6.85
C ILE A 71 10.72 -14.05 6.12
N ASN A 72 11.71 -13.73 5.29
CA ASN A 72 12.48 -14.71 4.55
C ASN A 72 13.59 -15.38 5.41
N ASP A 73 13.82 -14.91 6.63
CA ASP A 73 14.78 -15.49 7.57
C ASP A 73 14.06 -16.46 8.52
N GLU A 74 13.92 -17.71 8.09
CA GLU A 74 13.24 -18.77 8.85
C GLU A 74 13.91 -19.01 10.21
N ALA A 75 15.25 -18.93 10.29
CA ALA A 75 15.98 -19.15 11.54
C ALA A 75 15.68 -18.07 12.58
N PHE A 76 15.55 -16.81 12.14
CA PHE A 76 15.12 -15.71 13.00
C PHE A 76 13.68 -15.92 13.51
N LEU A 77 12.75 -16.28 12.63
CA LEU A 77 11.35 -16.49 13.00
C LEU A 77 11.19 -17.63 14.01
N GLU A 78 11.90 -18.75 13.80
CA GLU A 78 11.88 -19.89 14.71
C GLU A 78 12.51 -19.55 16.07
N LYS A 79 13.68 -18.88 16.07
CA LYS A 79 14.38 -18.48 17.31
C LYS A 79 13.47 -17.65 18.23
N HIS A 80 12.69 -16.74 17.65
CA HIS A 80 11.84 -15.82 18.40
C HIS A 80 10.37 -16.26 18.47
N ALA A 81 10.02 -17.42 17.90
CA ALA A 81 8.65 -17.93 17.78
C ALA A 81 7.68 -16.88 17.19
N LEU A 82 8.11 -16.22 16.11
CA LEU A 82 7.38 -15.16 15.44
C LEU A 82 6.72 -15.66 14.17
N LYS A 83 5.49 -15.18 13.92
CA LYS A 83 4.85 -15.23 12.61
C LYS A 83 4.54 -13.82 12.16
N VAL A 84 5.07 -13.43 11.00
CA VAL A 84 4.92 -12.06 10.47
C VAL A 84 4.16 -12.10 9.15
N GLU A 85 3.07 -11.35 9.06
CA GLU A 85 2.25 -11.21 7.86
C GLU A 85 2.13 -9.74 7.45
N ILE A 86 2.16 -9.48 6.13
CA ILE A 86 2.05 -8.12 5.59
C ILE A 86 0.82 -8.03 4.70
N TRP A 87 -0.08 -7.11 5.05
CA TRP A 87 -1.26 -6.76 4.29
C TRP A 87 -1.02 -5.42 3.61
N ARG A 88 -1.16 -5.33 2.28
CA ARG A 88 -0.90 -4.06 1.59
C ARG A 88 -1.92 -2.98 1.94
N ARG A 89 -3.11 -3.41 2.34
CA ARG A 89 -4.21 -2.54 2.77
C ARG A 89 -4.97 -3.18 3.92
N PRO A 90 -5.57 -2.40 4.83
CA PRO A 90 -6.35 -2.96 5.94
C PRO A 90 -7.56 -3.78 5.45
N LYS A 91 -8.13 -3.42 4.29
CA LYS A 91 -9.23 -4.18 3.69
C LYS A 91 -8.84 -5.60 3.27
N GLU A 92 -7.58 -5.84 2.94
CA GLU A 92 -7.10 -7.19 2.60
C GLU A 92 -7.09 -8.07 3.86
N LEU A 93 -6.62 -7.50 4.99
CA LEU A 93 -6.68 -8.15 6.30
C LEU A 93 -8.13 -8.47 6.72
N LEU A 94 -9.03 -7.50 6.58
CA LEU A 94 -10.46 -7.69 6.88
C LEU A 94 -11.05 -8.82 6.05
N LYS A 95 -10.81 -8.80 4.74
CA LYS A 95 -11.31 -9.83 3.81
C LYS A 95 -10.79 -11.21 4.20
N HIS A 96 -9.48 -11.32 4.45
CA HIS A 96 -8.86 -12.59 4.83
C HIS A 96 -9.47 -13.16 6.12
N ARG A 97 -9.64 -12.35 7.17
CA ARG A 97 -10.26 -12.82 8.42
C ARG A 97 -11.73 -13.17 8.26
N SER A 98 -12.45 -12.44 7.40
CA SER A 98 -13.86 -12.73 7.09
C SER A 98 -14.04 -14.05 6.32
N GLU A 99 -13.03 -14.47 5.55
CA GLU A 99 -13.05 -15.75 4.83
C GLU A 99 -12.72 -16.94 5.75
N GLN A 100 -12.14 -16.71 6.92
CA GLN A 100 -11.74 -17.73 7.88
C GLN A 100 -12.79 -18.01 8.96
N THR A 101 -13.90 -17.27 8.97
CA THR A 101 -14.89 -17.33 10.05
C THR A 101 -16.29 -17.08 9.51
N ASP A 102 -17.28 -17.81 10.02
CA ASP A 102 -18.69 -17.64 9.65
C ASP A 102 -19.30 -16.38 10.27
N ASP A 103 -18.76 -15.92 11.40
CA ASP A 103 -19.16 -14.68 12.08
C ASP A 103 -18.42 -13.45 11.52
N VAL A 104 -18.81 -13.06 10.30
CA VAL A 104 -18.30 -11.86 9.62
C VAL A 104 -18.61 -10.58 10.42
N THR A 105 -19.67 -10.57 11.23
CA THR A 105 -20.07 -9.39 12.01
C THR A 105 -19.08 -9.11 13.14
N ALA A 106 -18.65 -10.15 13.86
CA ALA A 106 -17.61 -10.02 14.87
C ALA A 106 -16.27 -9.56 14.27
N VAL A 107 -15.91 -10.06 13.08
CA VAL A 107 -14.69 -9.63 12.38
C VAL A 107 -14.75 -8.15 11.99
N GLN A 108 -15.90 -7.70 11.50
CA GLN A 108 -16.11 -6.28 11.15
C GLN A 108 -16.01 -5.39 12.40
N ALA A 109 -16.67 -5.77 13.50
CA ALA A 109 -16.60 -5.03 14.76
C ALA A 109 -15.17 -4.94 15.31
N TRP A 110 -14.41 -6.05 15.27
CA TRP A 110 -12.99 -6.06 15.65
C TRP A 110 -12.16 -5.14 14.75
N PHE A 111 -12.41 -5.15 13.45
CA PHE A 111 -11.69 -4.30 12.50
C PHE A 111 -11.94 -2.82 12.76
N ASP A 112 -13.20 -2.46 13.00
CA ASP A 112 -13.60 -1.08 13.28
C ASP A 112 -13.09 -0.58 14.64
N GLU A 113 -12.89 -1.48 15.61
CA GLU A 113 -12.32 -1.15 16.92
C GLU A 113 -10.78 -1.09 16.89
N LYS A 114 -10.12 -2.09 16.30
CA LYS A 114 -8.67 -2.32 16.46
C LYS A 114 -7.82 -1.81 15.31
N ILE A 115 -8.36 -1.76 14.09
CA ILE A 115 -7.59 -1.48 12.87
C ILE A 115 -7.98 -0.13 12.27
N ALA A 116 -9.25 0.07 11.93
CA ALA A 116 -9.73 1.28 11.24
C ALA A 116 -9.34 2.62 11.91
N PRO A 117 -9.30 2.73 13.27
CA PRO A 117 -8.90 3.98 13.93
C PRO A 117 -7.39 4.24 13.89
N ARG A 118 -6.57 3.20 13.68
CA ARG A 118 -5.11 3.25 13.77
C ARG A 118 -4.42 3.32 12.41
N PHE A 119 -5.09 2.87 11.35
CA PHE A 119 -4.52 2.73 10.01
C PHE A 119 -5.39 3.41 8.96
N ASN A 120 -4.77 4.16 8.06
CA ASN A 120 -5.47 4.67 6.89
C ASN A 120 -5.79 3.52 5.90
N LYS A 121 -6.84 3.70 5.09
CA LYS A 121 -7.36 2.73 4.11
C LYS A 121 -6.32 2.24 3.09
N GLU A 122 -5.28 3.03 2.85
CA GLU A 122 -4.22 2.77 1.87
C GLU A 122 -2.86 2.49 2.53
N GLU A 123 -2.78 2.50 3.86
CA GLU A 123 -1.56 2.15 4.59
C GLU A 123 -1.42 0.63 4.75
N PRO A 124 -0.22 0.08 4.58
CA PRO A 124 0.01 -1.33 4.84
C PRO A 124 -0.07 -1.64 6.34
N VAL A 125 -0.57 -2.83 6.66
CA VAL A 125 -0.65 -3.36 8.03
C VAL A 125 0.28 -4.54 8.15
N VAL A 126 1.14 -4.50 9.16
CA VAL A 126 2.04 -5.61 9.51
C VAL A 126 1.49 -6.26 10.76
N GLU A 127 1.13 -7.53 10.65
CA GLU A 127 0.76 -8.35 11.80
C GLU A 127 2.00 -9.12 12.25
N ILE A 128 2.39 -8.93 13.51
CA ILE A 128 3.44 -9.72 14.16
C ILE A 128 2.75 -10.53 15.26
N ASN A 129 2.71 -11.85 15.08
CA ASN A 129 2.22 -12.78 16.08
C ASN A 129 3.40 -13.40 16.82
N GLN A 130 3.40 -13.23 18.15
CA GLN A 130 4.35 -13.88 19.03
C GLN A 130 3.58 -14.77 20.00
N GLN A 131 3.86 -16.08 19.97
CA GLN A 131 3.25 -17.06 20.89
C GLN A 131 1.70 -16.99 20.97
N GLY A 132 1.04 -16.67 19.86
CA GLY A 132 -0.43 -16.56 19.80
C GLY A 132 -0.99 -15.16 20.05
N HIS A 133 -0.15 -14.20 20.44
CA HIS A 133 -0.54 -12.80 20.59
C HIS A 133 -0.18 -12.02 19.33
N SER A 134 -1.21 -11.59 18.57
CA SER A 134 -1.04 -10.74 17.39
C SER A 134 -1.07 -9.27 17.75
N GLU A 135 -0.01 -8.55 17.38
CA GLU A 135 0.03 -7.09 17.37
C GLU A 135 0.12 -6.54 15.95
N PHE A 136 -0.41 -5.33 15.76
CA PHE A 136 -0.54 -4.69 14.46
C PHE A 136 0.24 -3.39 14.43
N TYR A 137 1.08 -3.25 13.42
CA TYR A 137 1.98 -2.11 13.25
C TYR A 137 1.95 -1.58 11.83
N ASP A 138 2.33 -0.31 11.67
CA ASP A 138 2.65 0.23 10.35
C ASP A 138 4.03 -0.30 9.89
N GLY A 139 4.40 -0.03 8.63
CA GLY A 139 5.69 -0.48 8.10
C GLY A 139 6.89 0.05 8.89
N ASN A 140 6.83 1.27 9.44
CA ASN A 140 7.93 1.86 10.19
C ASN A 140 8.12 1.19 11.57
N THR A 141 7.02 1.03 12.30
CA THR A 141 6.99 0.48 13.64
C THR A 141 7.24 -1.02 13.60
N GLY A 142 6.70 -1.72 12.61
CA GLY A 142 6.98 -3.14 12.38
C GLY A 142 8.48 -3.41 12.19
N VAL A 143 9.18 -2.58 11.39
CA VAL A 143 10.64 -2.68 11.26
C VAL A 143 11.36 -2.45 12.59
N LYS A 144 10.95 -1.44 13.37
CA LYS A 144 11.56 -1.16 14.68
C LYS A 144 11.41 -2.36 15.63
N VAL A 145 10.20 -2.89 15.75
CA VAL A 145 9.90 -4.05 16.60
C VAL A 145 10.74 -5.27 16.19
N LEU A 146 10.82 -5.57 14.89
CA LEU A 146 11.63 -6.70 14.41
C LEU A 146 13.13 -6.50 14.63
N ASN A 147 13.64 -5.28 14.48
CA ASN A 147 15.02 -4.96 14.81
C ASN A 147 15.30 -5.12 16.32
N GLU A 148 14.35 -4.76 17.19
CA GLU A 148 14.48 -4.98 18.64
C GLU A 148 14.55 -6.47 19.00
N PHE A 149 13.82 -7.33 18.28
CA PHE A 149 13.97 -8.78 18.42
C PHE A 149 15.34 -9.26 17.95
N ALA A 150 15.85 -8.74 16.83
CA ALA A 150 17.16 -9.13 16.29
C ALA A 150 18.33 -8.75 17.21
N GLN A 151 18.15 -7.76 18.09
CA GLN A 151 19.15 -7.34 19.07
C GLN A 151 19.13 -8.19 20.36
N LYS A 152 18.11 -9.04 20.56
CA LYS A 152 17.94 -9.93 21.72
C LYS A 152 18.42 -11.36 21.44
#